data_AF-A0A7K2ZPU2-F1
#
_entry.id   AF-A0A7K2ZPU2-F1
#
_cell.length_a   1.000
_cell.length_b   1.000
_cell.length_c   1.000
_cell.angle_alpha   90.00
_cell.angle_beta   90.00
_cell.angle_gamma   90.00
#
_symmetry.space_group_name_H-M   'P 1'
#
loop_
_entity.id
_entity.type
_entity.pdbx_description
1 polymer ?
#
loop_
_entity_poly.entity_id
_entity_poly.type
_entity_poly.pdbx_seq_one_letter_code
_entity_poly.pdbx_strand_id
1 'polypeptide(L)' 'ATAAQLDALGRGAGDHLAEARVHGQRPLERGRFGMCGRLDVYRV' A
#
# COMPACT_ATOMS: atom_id res chain seq x y z
N ALA A 1 -10.17 15.50 -6.59
CA ALA A 1 -8.76 15.11 -6.78
C ALA A 1 -8.60 13.59 -6.88
N THR A 2 -9.12 12.80 -5.93
CA THR A 2 -8.93 11.34 -5.88
C THR A 2 -9.54 10.54 -7.04
N ALA A 3 -10.71 10.93 -7.55
CA ALA A 3 -11.40 10.20 -8.63
C ALA A 3 -10.56 10.09 -9.92
N ALA A 4 -9.95 11.20 -10.37
CA ALA A 4 -9.11 11.21 -11.57
C ALA A 4 -7.87 10.31 -11.46
N GLN A 5 -7.33 10.15 -10.24
CA GLN A 5 -6.20 9.26 -9.96
C GLN A 5 -6.63 7.78 -10.01
N LEU A 6 -7.81 7.47 -9.47
CA LEU A 6 -8.39 6.12 -9.54
C LEU A 6 -8.74 5.73 -10.98
N ASP A 7 -9.26 6.66 -11.77
CA ASP A 7 -9.53 6.45 -13.20
C ASP A 7 -8.25 6.21 -14.00
N ALA A 8 -7.17 6.95 -13.71
CA ALA A 8 -5.87 6.73 -14.32
C ALA A 8 -5.31 5.35 -13.96
N LEU A 9 -5.44 4.92 -12.69
CA LEU A 9 -5.06 3.59 -12.25
C LEU A 9 -5.86 2.49 -12.97
N GLY A 10 -7.18 2.65 -13.11
CA GLY A 10 -8.05 1.70 -13.82
C GLY A 10 -7.72 1.56 -15.30
N ARG A 11 -7.22 2.64 -15.94
CA ARG A 11 -6.72 2.62 -17.32
C ARG A 11 -5.27 2.14 -17.45
N GLY A 12 -4.60 1.80 -16.36
CA GLY A 12 -3.18 1.42 -16.35
C GLY A 12 -2.23 2.57 -16.69
N ALA A 13 -2.67 3.82 -16.57
CA ALA A 13 -1.85 4.99 -16.83
C ALA A 13 -0.83 5.19 -15.70
N GLY A 14 0.40 4.71 -15.94
CA GLY A 14 1.50 4.71 -14.98
C GLY A 14 2.31 6.00 -14.91
N ASP A 15 1.97 7.04 -15.67
CA ASP A 15 2.78 8.29 -15.74
C ASP A 15 2.95 8.95 -14.36
N HIS A 16 1.90 8.91 -13.53
CA HIS A 16 1.96 9.39 -12.14
C HIS A 16 2.84 8.52 -11.22
N LEU A 17 3.20 7.31 -11.67
CA LEU A 17 4.11 6.37 -11.01
C LEU A 17 5.50 6.38 -11.63
N ALA A 18 5.75 7.14 -12.71
CA ALA A 18 7.03 7.13 -13.42
C ALA A 18 8.22 7.51 -12.52
N GLU A 19 7.99 8.37 -11.53
CA GLU A 19 8.98 8.75 -10.51
C GLU A 19 8.79 8.01 -9.18
N ALA A 20 7.71 7.23 -9.03
CA ALA A 20 7.40 6.53 -7.81
C ALA A 20 8.39 5.38 -7.57
N ARG A 21 8.85 5.24 -6.33
CA ARG A 21 9.72 4.14 -5.91
C ARG A 21 8.98 3.22 -4.96
N VAL A 22 9.17 1.91 -5.16
CA VAL A 22 8.67 0.90 -4.22
C VAL A 22 9.58 0.88 -3.00
N HIS A 23 9.03 1.23 -1.85
CA HIS A 23 9.71 1.10 -0.57
C HIS A 23 9.30 -0.21 0.11
N GLY A 24 10.24 -1.12 0.26
CA GLY A 24 10.03 -2.36 1.01
C GLY A 24 10.14 -2.11 2.52
N GLN A 25 9.04 -2.28 3.25
CA GLN A 25 9.06 -2.28 4.71
C GLN A 25 8.78 -3.69 5.23
N ARG A 26 9.57 -4.14 6.21
CA ARG A 26 9.32 -5.40 6.93
C ARG A 26 8.55 -5.10 8.22
N PRO A 27 7.55 -5.91 8.57
CA PRO A 27 6.88 -5.79 9.86
C PRO A 27 7.83 -6.14 11.00
N LEU A 28 7.66 -5.45 12.12
CA LEU A 28 8.32 -5.72 13.39
C LEU A 28 7.80 -7.03 14.01
N GLU A 29 6.51 -7.28 13.89
CA GLU A 29 5.87 -8.52 14.35
C GLU A 29 4.99 -9.08 13.24
N ARG A 30 5.03 -10.40 13.06
CA ARG A 30 4.17 -11.11 12.10
C ARG A 30 3.15 -11.98 12.80
N GLY A 31 1.92 -11.97 12.29
CA GLY A 31 0.90 -12.89 12.74
C GLY A 31 0.46 -12.71 14.18
N ARG A 32 0.50 -11.50 14.74
CA ARG A 32 -0.13 -11.22 16.03
C ARG A 32 -1.64 -11.46 15.93
N PHE A 33 -2.29 -11.97 16.97
CA PHE A 33 -3.75 -12.09 16.99
C PHE A 33 -4.41 -10.77 17.38
N GLY A 34 -5.48 -10.41 16.68
CA GLY A 34 -6.36 -9.28 17.00
C GLY A 34 -7.81 -9.64 16.75
N MET A 35 -8.69 -8.64 16.82
CA MET A 35 -10.14 -8.86 16.82
C MET A 35 -10.66 -9.55 15.54
N CYS A 36 -10.00 -9.33 14.40
CA CYS A 36 -10.43 -9.87 13.11
C CYS A 36 -9.46 -10.92 12.53
N GLY A 37 -8.51 -11.43 13.32
CA GLY A 37 -7.55 -12.45 12.86
C GLY A 37 -6.08 -12.06 13.07
N ARG A 38 -5.22 -12.40 12.11
CA ARG A 38 -3.77 -12.17 12.17
C ARG A 38 -3.41 -10.77 11.65
N LEU A 39 -2.48 -10.10 12.32
CA LEU A 39 -1.94 -8.80 11.92
C LEU A 39 -0.41 -8.79 11.91
N ASP A 40 0.13 -8.07 10.94
CA ASP A 40 1.54 -7.69 10.85
C ASP A 40 1.70 -6.26 11.38
N VAL A 41 2.57 -6.07 12.36
CA VAL A 41 2.79 -4.78 13.03
C VAL A 41 3.97 -4.07 12.39
N TYR A 42 3.79 -2.82 12.00
CA TYR A 42 4.81 -1.99 11.37
C TYR A 42 5.20 -0.83 12.28
N ARG A 43 6.39 -0.27 12.04
CA ARG A 43 6.79 0.99 12.68
C ARG A 43 5.90 2.12 12.18
N VAL A 44 5.44 2.96 13.11
CA VAL A 44 4.76 4.23 12.83
C VAL A 44 5.79 5.32 12.54
#